data_AF-A0A7X3FVV3-F1
#
_entry.id   AF-A0A7X3FVV3-F1
#
_cell.length_a   1.000
_cell.length_b   1.000
_cell.length_c   1.000
_cell.angle_alpha   90.00
_cell.angle_beta   90.00
_cell.angle_gamma   90.00
#
_symmetry.space_group_name_H-M   'P 1'
#
loop_
_entity.id
_entity.type
_entity.pdbx_description
1 polymer ?
#
loop_
_entity_poly.entity_id
_entity_poly.type
_entity_poly.pdbx_seq_one_letter_code
_entity_poly.pdbx_strand_id
1 'polypeptide(L)'
;MPPIALLSQHLVCTGQLVAPDAAALARLLLLAPVLEEWVVRAGLQEWLIRRSAPVPVILSAAAFALLHVGAGWHAAALVLAPGLALALLYQRSRDWRWCALAHCGMNALALGGCAL
;
A
#
# COMPACT_ATOMS: atom_id res chain seq x y z
N MET A 1 9.01 23.56 22.82
CA MET A 1 8.00 23.05 21.88
C MET A 1 8.76 22.40 20.74
N PRO A 2 8.63 21.07 20.51
CA PRO A 2 9.21 20.49 19.31
C PRO A 2 8.55 21.15 18.09
N PRO A 3 9.32 21.44 17.02
CA PRO A 3 8.76 22.06 15.83
C PRO A 3 7.69 21.13 15.23
N ILE A 4 6.58 21.69 14.75
CA ILE A 4 5.42 20.97 14.21
C ILE A 4 5.82 19.92 13.15
N ALA A 5 6.90 20.18 12.40
CA ALA A 5 7.48 19.26 11.43
C ALA A 5 7.96 17.92 12.03
N LEU A 6 8.55 17.94 13.24
CA LEU A 6 9.00 16.74 13.95
C LEU A 6 7.80 15.89 14.41
N LEU A 7 6.70 16.53 14.83
CA LEU A 7 5.45 15.82 15.15
C LEU A 7 4.85 15.14 13.91
N SER A 8 4.95 15.79 12.75
CA SER A 8 4.41 15.30 11.48
C SER A 8 5.18 14.07 10.98
N GLN A 9 6.50 14.09 11.11
CA GLN A 9 7.35 12.92 10.79
C GLN A 9 7.05 11.73 11.70
N HIS A 10 6.82 11.93 13.00
CA HIS A 10 6.44 10.84 13.91
C HIS A 10 5.01 10.29 13.69
N LEU A 11 4.12 11.07 13.07
CA LEU A 11 2.76 10.62 12.71
C LEU A 11 2.74 9.70 11.49
N VAL A 12 3.72 9.84 10.60
CA VAL A 12 3.80 9.12 9.31
C VAL A 12 4.87 8.03 9.34
N CYS A 13 6.00 8.29 9.96
CA CYS A 13 7.17 7.42 10.02
C CYS A 13 7.34 6.87 11.43
N THR A 14 6.92 5.62 11.64
CA THR A 14 7.05 4.92 12.93
C THR A 14 7.74 3.58 12.77
N GLY A 15 8.36 3.09 13.85
CA GLY A 15 8.95 1.75 13.91
C GLY A 15 9.98 1.48 12.82
N GLN A 16 9.75 0.45 12.02
CA GLN A 16 10.70 -0.01 10.99
C GLN A 16 10.85 0.93 9.79
N LEU A 17 10.03 1.97 9.66
CA LEU A 17 10.20 2.99 8.61
C LEU A 17 11.34 3.99 8.93
N VAL A 18 11.76 4.10 10.20
CA VAL A 18 12.78 5.06 10.64
C VAL A 18 14.20 4.46 10.60
N ALA A 19 14.33 3.15 10.81
CA ALA A 19 15.60 2.43 10.75
C ALA A 19 15.40 0.98 10.25
N PRO A 20 15.11 0.79 8.95
CA PRO A 20 14.87 -0.55 8.41
C PRO A 20 16.18 -1.34 8.30
N ASP A 21 16.18 -2.56 8.85
CA ASP A 21 17.23 -3.54 8.56
C ASP A 21 17.03 -4.17 7.15
N ALA A 22 18.00 -4.98 6.70
CA ALA A 22 17.94 -5.60 5.39
C ALA A 22 16.70 -6.51 5.21
N ALA A 23 16.23 -7.16 6.28
CA ALA A 23 15.06 -8.03 6.24
C ALA A 23 13.76 -7.20 6.13
N ALA A 24 13.68 -6.07 6.81
CA ALA A 24 12.61 -5.09 6.69
C ALA A 24 12.56 -4.52 5.27
N LEU A 25 13.70 -4.16 4.68
CA LEU A 25 13.78 -3.70 3.29
C LEU A 25 13.29 -4.77 2.32
N ALA A 26 13.79 -6.01 2.41
CA ALA A 26 13.35 -7.10 1.55
C ALA A 26 11.84 -7.38 1.69
N ARG A 27 11.31 -7.31 2.91
CA ARG A 27 9.88 -7.51 3.16
C ARG A 27 9.04 -6.37 2.58
N LEU A 28 9.37 -5.11 2.91
CA LEU A 28 8.57 -3.94 2.53
C LEU A 28 8.69 -3.61 1.03
N LEU A 29 9.85 -3.84 0.43
CA LEU A 29 10.09 -3.49 -0.97
C LEU A 29 9.75 -4.61 -1.94
N LEU A 30 9.68 -5.87 -1.51
CA LEU A 30 9.49 -7.02 -2.42
C LEU A 30 8.38 -7.94 -1.94
N LEU A 31 8.57 -8.60 -0.79
CA LEU A 31 7.68 -9.71 -0.40
C LEU A 31 6.25 -9.24 -0.13
N ALA A 32 6.09 -8.16 0.65
CA ALA A 32 4.78 -7.63 1.01
C ALA A 32 4.02 -7.08 -0.23
N PRO A 33 4.60 -6.20 -1.07
CA PRO A 33 3.92 -5.76 -2.30
C PRO A 33 3.48 -6.91 -3.20
N VAL A 34 4.31 -7.95 -3.37
CA VAL A 34 3.95 -9.10 -4.20
C VAL A 34 2.78 -9.88 -3.61
N LEU A 35 2.81 -10.19 -2.31
CA LEU A 35 1.74 -10.95 -1.65
C LEU A 35 0.44 -10.15 -1.59
N GLU A 36 0.51 -8.88 -1.25
CA GLU A 36 -0.64 -7.99 -1.14
C GLU A 36 -1.31 -7.80 -2.50
N GLU A 37 -0.56 -7.53 -3.56
CA GLU A 37 -1.14 -7.36 -4.90
C GLU A 37 -1.65 -8.69 -5.49
N TRP A 38 -1.02 -9.81 -5.15
CA TRP A 38 -1.53 -11.14 -5.52
C TRP A 38 -2.88 -11.43 -4.86
N VAL A 39 -3.00 -11.22 -3.54
CA VAL A 39 -4.25 -11.48 -2.80
C VAL A 39 -5.34 -10.48 -3.20
N VAL A 40 -5.03 -9.18 -3.19
CA VAL A 40 -6.04 -8.14 -3.35
C VAL A 40 -6.40 -7.93 -4.82
N ARG A 41 -5.43 -7.92 -5.75
CA ARG A 41 -5.73 -7.61 -7.16
C ARG A 41 -6.05 -8.87 -7.94
N ALA A 42 -5.12 -9.84 -7.97
CA ALA A 42 -5.34 -11.10 -8.69
C ALA A 42 -6.41 -11.99 -8.02
N GLY A 43 -6.60 -11.88 -6.71
CA GLY A 43 -7.65 -12.56 -5.97
C GLY A 43 -8.95 -11.77 -5.89
N LEU A 44 -9.02 -10.81 -4.95
CA LEU A 44 -10.27 -10.12 -4.59
C LEU A 44 -10.85 -9.27 -5.75
N GLN A 45 -10.07 -8.36 -6.33
CA GLN A 45 -10.58 -7.48 -7.38
C GLN A 45 -10.97 -8.27 -8.63
N GLU A 46 -10.16 -9.26 -9.00
CA GLU A 46 -10.47 -10.18 -10.09
C GLU A 46 -11.80 -10.91 -9.85
N TRP A 47 -11.98 -11.45 -8.64
CA TRP A 47 -13.23 -12.10 -8.25
C TRP A 47 -14.43 -11.15 -8.34
N LEU A 48 -14.29 -9.92 -7.85
CA LEU A 48 -15.34 -8.88 -7.93
C LEU A 48 -15.69 -8.53 -9.38
N ILE A 49 -14.69 -8.38 -10.26
CA ILE A 49 -14.89 -8.11 -11.69
C ILE A 49 -15.62 -9.27 -12.36
N ARG A 50 -15.21 -10.52 -12.10
CA ARG A 50 -15.86 -11.72 -12.65
C ARG A 50 -17.30 -11.91 -12.18
N ARG A 51 -17.66 -11.35 -11.02
CA ARG A 51 -19.02 -11.33 -10.48
C ARG A 51 -19.82 -10.11 -10.92
N SER A 52 -19.28 -9.26 -11.79
CA SER A 52 -19.91 -8.01 -12.23
C SER A 52 -20.33 -7.13 -11.05
N ALA A 53 -19.53 -7.10 -9.98
CA ALA A 53 -19.77 -6.19 -8.87
C ALA A 53 -19.79 -4.74 -9.40
N PRO A 54 -20.62 -3.85 -8.84
CA PRO A 54 -20.80 -2.50 -9.39
C PRO A 54 -19.56 -1.61 -9.21
N VAL A 55 -18.76 -1.83 -8.16
CA VAL A 55 -17.62 -0.98 -7.79
C VAL A 55 -16.39 -1.78 -7.35
N PRO A 56 -15.86 -2.67 -8.20
CA PRO A 56 -14.77 -3.60 -7.83
C PRO A 56 -13.49 -2.85 -7.43
N VAL A 57 -13.22 -1.71 -8.07
CA VAL A 57 -12.08 -0.84 -7.78
C VAL A 57 -12.17 -0.27 -6.35
N ILE A 58 -13.33 0.27 -5.97
CA ILE A 58 -13.51 0.89 -4.65
C ILE A 58 -13.45 -0.16 -3.53
N LEU A 59 -14.10 -1.31 -3.73
CA LEU A 59 -14.09 -2.40 -2.74
C LEU A 59 -12.68 -2.99 -2.57
N SER A 60 -11.94 -3.14 -3.66
CA SER A 60 -10.54 -3.58 -3.63
C SER A 60 -9.64 -2.59 -2.88
N ALA A 61 -9.74 -1.29 -3.19
CA ALA A 61 -8.98 -0.25 -2.53
C ALA A 61 -9.33 -0.12 -1.02
N ALA A 62 -10.61 -0.24 -0.68
CA ALA A 62 -11.07 -0.24 0.70
C ALA A 62 -10.53 -1.45 1.48
N ALA A 63 -10.58 -2.65 0.89
CA ALA A 63 -10.01 -3.85 1.50
C ALA A 63 -8.51 -3.71 1.75
N PHE A 64 -7.77 -3.17 0.76
CA PHE A 64 -6.35 -2.86 0.91
C PHE A 64 -6.07 -1.91 2.08
N ALA A 65 -6.82 -0.81 2.18
CA ALA A 65 -6.68 0.14 3.28
C ALA A 65 -6.98 -0.48 4.64
N LEU A 66 -7.99 -1.37 4.72
CA LEU A 66 -8.34 -2.05 5.96
C LEU A 66 -7.25 -3.00 6.47
N LEU A 67 -6.44 -3.60 5.59
CA LEU A 67 -5.27 -4.41 5.99
C LEU A 67 -4.24 -3.60 6.80
N HIS A 68 -4.26 -2.27 6.65
CA HIS A 68 -3.31 -1.35 7.29
C HIS A 68 -3.81 -0.77 8.61
N VAL A 69 -5.05 -1.09 9.04
CA VAL A 69 -5.58 -0.61 10.34
C VAL A 69 -4.73 -1.08 11.52
N GLY A 70 -4.07 -2.24 11.41
CA GLY A 70 -3.10 -2.71 12.40
C GLY A 70 -1.89 -1.79 12.61
N ALA A 71 -1.57 -0.96 11.61
CA ALA A 71 -0.57 0.11 11.70
C ALA A 71 -1.17 1.46 12.12
N GLY A 72 -2.49 1.51 12.41
CA GLY A 72 -3.24 2.69 12.81
C GLY A 72 -4.16 3.25 11.71
N TRP A 73 -5.24 3.91 12.12
CA TRP A 73 -6.23 4.50 11.20
C TRP A 73 -5.63 5.55 10.25
N HIS A 74 -4.61 6.29 10.71
CA HIS A 74 -3.91 7.26 9.86
C HIS A 74 -3.16 6.55 8.72
N ALA A 75 -2.50 5.43 8.99
CA ALA A 75 -1.83 4.64 7.95
C ALA A 75 -2.86 4.08 6.95
N ALA A 76 -3.96 3.51 7.44
CA ALA A 76 -5.07 3.04 6.61
C ALA A 76 -5.64 4.14 5.69
N ALA A 77 -5.81 5.35 6.21
CA ALA A 77 -6.28 6.49 5.43
C ALA A 77 -5.26 6.93 4.37
N LEU A 78 -3.97 6.99 4.73
CA LEU A 78 -2.89 7.38 3.81
C LEU A 78 -2.75 6.40 2.65
N VAL A 79 -2.89 5.09 2.89
CA VAL A 79 -2.74 4.08 1.84
C VAL A 79 -3.98 3.93 0.95
N LEU A 80 -5.10 4.61 1.26
CA LEU A 80 -6.32 4.53 0.45
C LEU A 80 -6.09 5.10 -0.97
N ALA A 81 -5.40 6.24 -1.07
CA ALA A 81 -5.08 6.86 -2.35
C ALA A 81 -4.15 5.99 -3.24
N PRO A 82 -2.99 5.51 -2.77
CA PRO A 82 -2.17 4.58 -3.56
C PRO A 82 -2.90 3.25 -3.82
N GLY A 83 -3.67 2.74 -2.86
CA GLY A 83 -4.50 1.55 -3.04
C GLY A 83 -5.51 1.68 -4.18
N LEU A 84 -6.14 2.86 -4.30
CA LEU A 84 -7.04 3.21 -5.40
C LEU A 84 -6.29 3.32 -6.73
N ALA A 85 -5.11 3.96 -6.75
CA ALA A 85 -4.29 4.05 -7.95
C ALA A 85 -3.88 2.66 -8.47
N LEU A 86 -3.49 1.74 -7.58
CA LEU A 86 -3.17 0.35 -7.91
C LEU A 86 -4.40 -0.43 -8.40
N ALA A 87 -5.57 -0.21 -7.80
CA ALA A 87 -6.81 -0.82 -8.23
C ALA A 87 -7.26 -0.34 -9.63
N LEU A 88 -7.06 0.94 -9.95
CA LEU A 88 -7.29 1.50 -11.29
C LEU A 88 -6.28 0.97 -12.30
N LEU A 89 -5.00 0.87 -11.92
CA LEU A 89 -3.96 0.24 -12.74
C LEU A 89 -4.36 -1.20 -13.10
N TYR A 90 -4.78 -1.98 -12.11
CA TYR A 90 -5.24 -3.35 -12.34
C TYR A 90 -6.49 -3.41 -13.23
N GLN A 91 -7.44 -2.48 -13.04
CA GLN A 91 -8.64 -2.41 -13.87
C GLN A 91 -8.29 -2.21 -15.36
N ARG A 92 -7.23 -1.44 -15.64
CA ARG A 92 -6.77 -1.15 -17.00
C ARG A 92 -5.86 -2.23 -17.58
N SER A 93 -4.89 -2.73 -16.81
CA SER A 93 -3.88 -3.68 -17.29
C SER A 93 -4.31 -5.13 -17.21
N ARG A 94 -5.17 -5.46 -16.23
CA ARG A 94 -5.55 -6.82 -15.83
C ARG A 94 -4.36 -7.71 -15.46
N ASP A 95 -3.22 -7.10 -15.12
CA ASP A 95 -2.01 -7.77 -14.71
C ASP A 95 -1.53 -7.20 -13.36
N TRP A 96 -1.57 -8.05 -12.35
CA TRP A 96 -1.21 -7.70 -10.97
C TRP A 96 0.28 -7.46 -10.80
N ARG A 97 1.14 -7.95 -11.72
CA ARG A 97 2.59 -7.76 -11.65
C ARG A 97 2.97 -6.30 -11.83
N TRP A 98 2.25 -5.56 -12.69
CA TRP A 98 2.42 -4.12 -12.82
C TRP A 98 2.01 -3.38 -11.55
N CYS A 99 0.97 -3.84 -10.87
CA CYS A 99 0.59 -3.30 -9.57
C CYS A 99 1.66 -3.58 -8.52
N ALA A 100 2.19 -4.81 -8.46
CA ALA A 100 3.27 -5.17 -7.54
C ALA A 100 4.50 -4.28 -7.77
N LEU A 101 4.94 -4.10 -9.02
CA LEU A 101 6.07 -3.22 -9.35
C LEU A 101 5.81 -1.76 -8.95
N ALA A 102 4.63 -1.22 -9.27
CA ALA A 102 4.26 0.13 -8.88
C ALA A 102 4.22 0.28 -7.35
N HIS A 103 3.71 -0.73 -6.64
CA HIS A 103 3.64 -0.77 -5.19
C HIS A 103 5.05 -0.83 -4.56
N CYS A 104 5.96 -1.65 -5.09
CA CYS A 104 7.38 -1.62 -4.71
C CYS A 104 7.96 -0.19 -4.82
N GLY A 105 7.67 0.51 -5.91
CA GLY A 105 8.08 1.90 -6.13
C GLY A 105 7.47 2.87 -5.11
N MET A 106 6.19 2.74 -4.79
CA MET A 106 5.52 3.54 -3.76
C MET A 106 6.13 3.30 -2.37
N ASN A 107 6.44 2.06 -2.02
CA ASN A 107 7.09 1.72 -0.75
C ASN A 107 8.52 2.26 -0.69
N ALA A 108 9.27 2.24 -1.81
CA ALA A 108 10.59 2.85 -1.89
C ALA A 108 10.53 4.37 -1.68
N LEU A 109 9.55 5.06 -2.28
CA LEU A 109 9.32 6.50 -2.07
C LEU A 109 8.95 6.81 -0.62
N ALA A 110 8.07 6.01 -0.01
CA ALA A 110 7.66 6.18 1.38
C ALA A 110 8.84 5.98 2.35
N LEU A 111 9.64 4.93 2.15
CA LEU A 111 10.85 4.69 2.94
C LEU A 111 11.89 5.80 2.75
N GLY A 112 12.12 6.25 1.52
CA GLY A 112 13.03 7.37 1.24
C GLY A 112 12.61 8.67 1.93
N GLY A 113 11.31 8.96 2.00
CA GLY A 113 10.79 10.13 2.72
C GLY A 113 10.83 10.01 4.25
N CYS A 114 10.98 8.80 4.80
CA CYS A 114 11.03 8.54 6.24
C CYS A 114 12.45 8.29 6.79
N ALA A 115 13.38 7.87 5.94
CA ALA A 115 14.77 7.57 6.30
C ALA A 115 15.74 8.77 6.10
N LEU A 116 15.25 9.87 5.52
CA LEU A 116 16.00 11.13 5.30
C LEU A 116 15.67 12.19 6.37
#